data_AF-A0A076N8Q7-F1
#
_entry.id   AF-A0A076N8Q7-F1
#
_cell.length_a   1.000
_cell.length_b   1.000
_cell.length_c   1.000
_cell.angle_alpha   90.00
_cell.angle_beta   90.00
_cell.angle_gamma   90.00
#
_symmetry.space_group_name_H-M   'P 1'
#
loop_
_entity.id
_entity.type
_entity.pdbx_description
1 polymer ?
#
loop_
_entity_poly.entity_id
_entity_poly.type
_entity_poly.pdbx_seq_one_letter_code
_entity_poly.pdbx_strand_id
1 'polypeptide(L)'
;GLILPDDHRGIQILSDLQEDMESNNICLGFLKMIPITWNAHSSALWKDLIKIQESSTNVVVIFGDLVSLQGLMRLIGELLVTCKVWILNSQWDVSYNFDYFMLESFHGSLIFSHHHEEMVDFTNFVQTVNPYKYPEDTYLPKFWFLFFKCSFSESDCQLLENCQPNASLDLLPRHLFDPVISEESYNIY
;
A
#
# COMPACT_ATOMS: atom_id res chain seq x y z
N GLY A 1 -6.20 18.98 7.43
CA GLY A 1 -4.75 18.84 7.66
C GLY A 1 -4.15 18.24 6.43
N LEU A 2 -2.88 18.53 6.14
CA LEU A 2 -2.22 18.08 4.92
C LEU A 2 -0.89 17.41 5.26
N ILE A 3 -0.66 16.22 4.71
CA ILE A 3 0.58 15.45 4.83
C ILE A 3 1.11 15.16 3.44
N LEU A 4 2.36 15.53 3.17
CA LEU A 4 3.01 15.43 1.86
C LEU A 4 4.41 14.82 2.02
N PRO A 5 4.99 14.20 0.97
CA PRO A 5 6.38 13.81 0.98
C PRO A 5 7.30 15.05 1.02
N ASP A 6 8.41 14.96 1.74
CA ASP A 6 9.44 16.00 1.79
C ASP A 6 10.36 15.92 0.56
N ASP A 7 9.77 16.14 -0.62
CA ASP A 7 10.45 16.16 -1.91
C ASP A 7 9.82 17.20 -2.87
N HIS A 8 10.34 17.28 -4.09
CA HIS A 8 9.85 18.20 -5.12
C HIS A 8 8.38 17.97 -5.49
N ARG A 9 7.87 16.74 -5.40
CA ARG A 9 6.47 16.40 -5.71
C ARG A 9 5.57 16.94 -4.61
N GLY A 10 5.96 16.81 -3.35
CA GLY A 10 5.23 17.39 -2.23
C GLY A 10 5.14 18.91 -2.30
N ILE A 11 6.21 19.60 -2.68
CA ILE A 11 6.19 21.07 -2.86
C ILE A 11 5.23 21.48 -3.98
N GLN A 12 5.23 20.76 -5.10
CA GLN A 12 4.33 21.04 -6.21
C GLN A 12 2.86 20.84 -5.80
N ILE A 13 2.54 19.69 -5.19
CA ILE A 13 1.19 19.37 -4.71
C ILE A 13 0.71 20.40 -3.68
N LEU A 14 1.60 20.88 -2.79
CA LEU A 14 1.27 21.92 -1.84
C LEU A 14 0.82 23.21 -2.55
N SER A 15 1.58 23.63 -3.57
CA SER A 15 1.25 24.84 -4.34
C SER A 15 -0.12 24.71 -4.99
N ASP A 16 -0.38 23.59 -5.67
CA ASP A 16 -1.62 23.36 -6.42
C ASP A 16 -2.83 23.28 -5.47
N LEU A 17 -2.72 22.50 -4.40
CA LEU A 17 -3.82 22.35 -3.44
C LEU A 17 -4.08 23.62 -2.64
N GLN A 18 -3.04 24.40 -2.32
CA GLN A 18 -3.24 25.62 -1.54
C GLN A 18 -4.08 26.64 -2.32
N GLU A 19 -3.82 26.79 -3.63
CA GLU A 19 -4.64 27.64 -4.50
C GLU A 19 -6.11 27.19 -4.52
N ASP A 20 -6.33 25.89 -4.71
CA ASP A 20 -7.69 25.31 -4.73
C ASP A 20 -8.39 25.43 -3.37
N MET A 21 -7.68 25.19 -2.26
CA MET A 21 -8.24 25.29 -0.91
C MET A 21 -8.61 26.73 -0.57
N GLU A 22 -7.75 27.70 -0.91
CA GLU A 22 -8.02 29.12 -0.69
C GLU A 22 -9.25 29.59 -1.49
N SER A 23 -9.36 29.18 -2.77
CA SER A 23 -10.53 29.51 -3.59
C SER A 23 -11.85 28.93 -3.06
N ASN A 24 -11.77 27.80 -2.34
CA ASN A 24 -12.92 27.13 -1.73
C ASN A 24 -13.12 27.49 -0.24
N ASN A 25 -12.39 28.49 0.29
CA ASN A 25 -12.44 28.91 1.70
C ASN A 25 -12.12 27.78 2.71
N ILE A 26 -11.21 26.87 2.34
CA ILE A 26 -10.74 25.77 3.18
C ILE A 26 -9.40 26.16 3.81
N CYS A 27 -9.31 26.09 5.13
CA CYS A 27 -8.07 26.40 5.86
C CYS A 27 -7.31 25.15 6.28
N LEU A 28 -5.98 25.21 6.20
CA LEU A 28 -5.10 24.17 6.75
C LEU A 28 -4.93 24.34 8.27
N GLY A 29 -5.45 23.39 9.04
CA GLY A 29 -5.17 23.32 10.49
C GLY A 29 -3.74 22.89 10.81
N PHE A 30 -3.10 22.14 9.90
CA PHE A 30 -1.67 21.84 9.94
C PHE A 30 -1.19 21.37 8.55
N LEU A 31 0.12 21.50 8.33
CA LEU A 31 0.87 20.94 7.21
C LEU A 31 2.06 20.14 7.76
N LYS A 32 2.29 18.94 7.22
CA LYS A 32 3.43 18.09 7.55
C LYS A 32 4.11 17.59 6.29
N MET A 33 5.40 17.89 6.17
CA MET A 33 6.29 17.30 5.17
C MET A 33 6.98 16.11 5.81
N ILE A 34 6.86 14.93 5.23
CA ILE A 34 7.38 13.68 5.77
C ILE A 34 8.51 13.17 4.89
N PRO A 35 9.72 12.97 5.45
CA PRO A 35 10.83 12.43 4.68
C PRO A 35 10.51 11.01 4.24
N ILE A 36 10.88 10.69 2.99
CA ILE A 36 10.79 9.35 2.40
C ILE A 36 11.70 8.42 3.21
N THR A 37 11.14 7.77 4.22
CA THR A 37 11.87 6.87 5.10
C THR A 37 11.04 5.63 5.36
N TRP A 38 11.66 4.46 5.15
CA TRP A 38 11.04 3.18 5.43
C TRP A 38 10.92 2.91 6.95
N ASN A 39 11.54 3.74 7.78
CA ASN A 39 11.65 3.51 9.21
C ASN A 39 10.42 4.05 9.97
N ALA A 40 9.42 3.18 10.13
CA ALA A 40 8.31 3.39 11.08
C ALA A 40 8.80 3.65 12.52
N HIS A 41 10.02 3.26 12.89
CA HIS A 41 10.61 3.56 14.21
C HIS A 41 11.21 4.98 14.33
N SER A 42 10.93 5.88 13.38
CA SER A 42 11.36 7.27 13.49
C SER A 42 10.65 7.98 14.64
N SER A 43 11.40 8.30 15.69
CA SER A 43 10.90 9.07 16.83
C SER A 43 10.31 10.44 16.43
N ALA A 44 10.74 11.00 15.29
CA ALA A 44 10.19 12.23 14.75
C ALA A 44 8.79 12.03 14.15
N LEU A 45 8.61 10.99 13.32
CA LEU A 45 7.31 10.66 12.73
C LEU A 45 6.28 10.33 13.81
N TRP A 46 6.68 9.58 14.83
CA TRP A 46 5.80 9.27 15.96
C TRP A 46 5.32 10.54 16.70
N LYS A 47 6.23 11.49 16.95
CA LYS A 47 5.87 12.77 17.58
C LYS A 47 4.92 13.60 16.72
N ASP A 48 5.12 13.58 15.40
CA ASP A 48 4.23 14.30 14.48
C ASP A 48 2.84 13.66 14.43
N LEU A 49 2.74 12.33 14.47
CA LEU A 49 1.47 11.63 14.55
C LEU A 49 0.70 11.91 15.85
N ILE A 50 1.38 11.95 17.00
CA ILE A 50 0.73 12.34 18.26
C ILE A 50 0.14 13.75 18.14
N LYS A 51 0.89 14.70 17.56
CA LYS A 51 0.39 16.08 17.35
C LYS A 51 -0.80 16.12 16.40
N ILE A 52 -0.80 15.31 15.34
CA ILE A 52 -1.94 15.18 14.42
C ILE A 52 -3.16 14.66 15.18
N GLN A 53 -2.97 13.65 16.02
CA GLN A 53 -4.02 13.04 16.81
C GLN A 53 -4.63 14.03 17.80
N GLU A 54 -3.80 14.80 18.51
CA GLU A 54 -4.21 15.84 19.46
C GLU A 54 -4.83 17.08 18.78
N SER A 55 -4.61 17.28 17.47
CA SER A 55 -5.16 18.42 16.75
C SER A 55 -6.70 18.37 16.68
N SER A 56 -7.34 19.54 16.67
CA SER A 56 -8.79 19.67 16.42
C SER A 56 -9.19 19.40 14.96
N THR A 57 -8.21 19.13 14.09
CA THR A 57 -8.45 18.84 12.67
C THR A 57 -8.90 17.39 12.52
N ASN A 58 -10.11 17.19 12.00
CA ASN A 58 -10.70 15.86 11.83
C ASN A 58 -10.38 15.24 10.46
N VAL A 59 -10.29 16.06 9.41
CA VAL A 59 -10.02 15.60 8.04
C VAL A 59 -8.53 15.81 7.74
N VAL A 60 -7.85 14.73 7.36
CA VAL A 60 -6.44 14.75 7.01
C VAL A 60 -6.23 14.18 5.62
N VAL A 61 -5.75 15.03 4.73
CA VAL A 61 -5.41 14.66 3.36
C VAL A 61 -3.94 14.23 3.34
N ILE A 62 -3.68 13.06 2.80
CA ILE A 62 -2.33 12.49 2.66
C ILE A 62 -2.08 12.24 1.18
N PHE A 63 -1.03 12.88 0.65
CA PHE A 63 -0.53 12.60 -0.69
C PHE A 63 0.81 11.89 -0.61
N GLY A 64 1.01 10.91 -1.49
CA GLY A 64 2.29 10.24 -1.67
C GLY A 64 2.12 8.89 -2.36
N ASP A 65 3.24 8.30 -2.78
CA ASP A 65 3.27 6.93 -3.29
C ASP A 65 3.37 5.91 -2.14
N LEU A 66 3.07 4.65 -2.47
CA LEU A 66 3.10 3.52 -1.52
C LEU A 66 4.42 3.45 -0.75
N VAL A 67 5.55 3.61 -1.44
CA VAL A 67 6.89 3.46 -0.86
C VAL A 67 7.19 4.60 0.12
N SER A 68 6.84 5.83 -0.26
CA SER A 68 7.09 7.04 0.53
C SER A 68 6.24 7.10 1.80
N LEU A 69 5.01 6.59 1.73
CA LEU A 69 4.07 6.63 2.84
C LEU A 69 4.08 5.37 3.71
N GLN A 70 4.78 4.30 3.33
CA GLN A 70 4.73 3.02 4.03
C GLN A 70 5.01 3.13 5.54
N GLY A 71 6.04 3.89 5.93
CA GLY A 71 6.39 4.10 7.33
C GLY A 71 5.29 4.84 8.10
N LEU A 72 4.67 5.84 7.48
CA LEU A 72 3.55 6.59 8.06
C LEU A 72 2.32 5.71 8.22
N MET A 73 1.93 4.98 7.17
CA MET A 73 0.73 4.14 7.18
C MET A 73 0.81 3.05 8.26
N ARG A 74 1.99 2.46 8.43
CA ARG A 74 2.26 1.54 9.53
C ARG A 74 2.03 2.17 10.89
N LEU A 75 2.59 3.36 11.13
CA LEU A 75 2.41 4.04 12.41
C LEU A 75 0.96 4.46 12.65
N ILE A 76 0.23 4.90 11.62
CA ILE A 76 -1.20 5.22 11.74
C ILE A 76 -1.99 3.98 12.17
N GLY A 77 -1.72 2.82 11.58
CA GLY A 77 -2.43 1.61 11.95
C GLY A 77 -1.99 0.97 13.27
N GLU A 78 -0.86 1.40 13.84
CA GLU A 78 -0.51 1.12 15.25
C GLU A 78 -1.31 2.03 16.23
N LEU A 79 -1.92 3.12 15.76
CA LEU A 79 -2.79 3.96 16.59
C LEU A 79 -4.19 3.35 16.65
N LEU A 80 -4.65 3.01 17.85
CA LEU A 80 -6.03 2.59 18.07
C LEU A 80 -6.96 3.83 18.07
N VAL A 81 -8.05 3.76 17.29
CA VAL A 81 -9.15 4.73 17.30
C VAL A 81 -8.68 6.18 17.09
N THR A 82 -8.37 6.53 15.84
CA THR A 82 -7.85 7.86 15.50
C THR A 82 -8.94 8.95 15.53
N CYS A 83 -10.21 8.59 15.33
CA CYS A 83 -11.31 9.56 15.12
C CYS A 83 -11.01 10.59 14.02
N LYS A 84 -10.08 10.28 13.11
CA LYS A 84 -9.73 11.09 11.94
C LYS A 84 -10.35 10.48 10.70
N VAL A 85 -10.69 11.33 9.74
CA VAL A 85 -11.05 10.92 8.38
C VAL A 85 -9.82 11.14 7.50
N TRP A 86 -9.24 10.05 7.01
CA TRP A 86 -8.10 10.09 6.09
C TRP A 86 -8.60 10.19 4.66
N ILE A 87 -8.03 11.11 3.89
CA ILE A 87 -8.24 11.23 2.45
C ILE A 87 -6.91 10.92 1.76
N LEU A 88 -6.88 9.89 0.93
CA LEU A 88 -5.67 9.34 0.32
C LEU A 88 -5.74 9.47 -1.21
N ASN A 89 -4.61 9.73 -1.86
CA ASN A 89 -4.54 9.85 -3.32
C ASN A 89 -4.34 8.51 -4.05
N SER A 90 -4.02 7.44 -3.32
CA SER A 90 -3.78 6.11 -3.87
C SER A 90 -4.09 5.07 -2.80
N GLN A 91 -4.45 3.87 -3.24
CA GLN A 91 -4.66 2.75 -2.34
C GLN A 91 -3.31 2.31 -1.76
N TRP A 92 -3.22 2.27 -0.44
CA TRP A 92 -2.06 1.65 0.19
C TRP A 92 -2.25 0.13 0.19
N ASP A 93 -1.23 -0.60 -0.24
CA ASP A 93 -1.25 -2.05 -0.28
C ASP A 93 -1.05 -2.61 1.14
N VAL A 94 -2.01 -3.43 1.57
CA VAL A 94 -2.03 -4.13 2.85
C VAL A 94 -1.03 -5.31 2.86
N SER A 95 -0.39 -5.60 1.71
CA SER A 95 0.46 -6.78 1.47
C SER A 95 1.68 -6.94 2.39
N TYR A 96 2.12 -5.90 3.08
CA TYR A 96 3.28 -5.97 3.98
C TYR A 96 2.91 -6.38 5.42
N ASN A 97 2.54 -7.66 5.63
CA ASN A 97 2.47 -8.28 6.97
C ASN A 97 1.81 -7.40 8.06
N PHE A 98 0.59 -6.92 7.82
CA PHE A 98 -0.11 -6.13 8.82
C PHE A 98 -1.16 -6.98 9.53
N ASP A 99 -1.01 -7.09 10.85
CA ASP A 99 -1.99 -7.73 11.70
C ASP A 99 -3.37 -7.08 11.54
N TYR A 100 -4.41 -7.89 11.71
CA TYR A 100 -5.84 -7.59 11.54
C TYR A 100 -6.34 -6.32 12.29
N PHE A 101 -5.52 -5.74 13.17
CA PHE A 101 -5.85 -4.62 14.04
C PHE A 101 -5.92 -3.25 13.33
N MET A 102 -5.38 -3.11 12.11
CA MET A 102 -5.30 -1.80 11.44
C MET A 102 -6.62 -1.35 10.76
N LEU A 103 -7.64 -2.23 10.71
CA LEU A 103 -8.96 -1.89 10.16
C LEU A 103 -9.60 -0.71 10.89
N GLU A 104 -9.35 -0.55 12.19
CA GLU A 104 -9.95 0.50 13.00
C GLU A 104 -9.39 1.90 12.69
N SER A 105 -8.09 2.01 12.46
CA SER A 105 -7.40 3.31 12.32
C SER A 105 -7.71 4.01 11.00
N PHE A 106 -8.00 3.23 9.96
CA PHE A 106 -8.35 3.68 8.62
C PHE A 106 -9.85 3.53 8.32
N HIS A 107 -10.66 3.08 9.27
CA HIS A 107 -12.08 2.95 9.07
C HIS A 107 -12.72 4.29 8.68
N GLY A 108 -13.48 4.31 7.57
CA GLY A 108 -14.11 5.53 7.05
C GLY A 108 -13.19 6.44 6.25
N SER A 109 -12.00 5.98 5.86
CA SER A 109 -11.11 6.72 4.94
C SER A 109 -11.69 6.80 3.53
N LEU A 110 -11.36 7.88 2.83
CA LEU A 110 -11.66 8.09 1.42
C LEU A 110 -10.38 7.94 0.62
N ILE A 111 -10.44 7.20 -0.49
CA ILE A 111 -9.30 6.95 -1.36
C ILE A 111 -9.70 7.35 -2.77
N PHE A 112 -8.89 8.20 -3.41
CA PHE A 112 -8.98 8.42 -4.84
C PHE A 112 -8.29 7.27 -5.56
N SER A 113 -8.97 6.72 -6.55
CA SER A 113 -8.43 5.71 -7.46
C SER A 113 -8.72 6.11 -8.90
N HIS A 114 -7.78 5.81 -9.78
CA HIS A 114 -8.02 5.95 -11.21
C HIS A 114 -8.98 4.86 -11.69
N HIS A 115 -9.91 5.24 -12.57
CA HIS A 115 -10.80 4.27 -13.18
C HIS A 115 -10.06 3.51 -14.28
N HIS A 116 -9.96 2.20 -14.11
CA HIS A 116 -9.39 1.29 -15.08
C HIS A 116 -10.44 0.27 -15.51
N GLU A 117 -10.40 -0.15 -16.78
CA GLU A 117 -11.18 -1.29 -17.24
C GLU A 117 -10.66 -2.56 -16.58
N GLU A 118 -11.57 -3.49 -16.27
CA GLU A 118 -11.21 -4.78 -15.70
C GLU A 118 -10.35 -5.57 -16.70
N MET A 119 -9.09 -5.83 -16.33
CA MET A 119 -8.18 -6.60 -17.17
C MET A 119 -8.39 -8.09 -16.94
N VAL A 120 -9.39 -8.64 -17.62
CA VAL A 120 -9.77 -10.06 -17.56
C VAL A 120 -8.57 -10.99 -17.84
N ASP A 121 -7.66 -10.58 -18.74
CA ASP A 121 -6.46 -11.35 -19.07
C ASP A 121 -5.50 -11.49 -17.88
N PHE A 122 -5.40 -10.47 -17.02
CA PHE A 122 -4.60 -10.53 -15.80
C PHE A 122 -5.21 -11.51 -14.79
N THR A 123 -6.52 -11.44 -14.58
CA THR A 123 -7.21 -12.38 -13.68
C THR A 123 -7.08 -13.82 -14.18
N ASN A 124 -7.24 -14.05 -15.49
CA ASN A 124 -7.02 -15.37 -16.10
C ASN A 124 -5.55 -15.84 -15.96
N PHE A 125 -4.60 -14.92 -16.07
CA PHE A 125 -3.19 -15.22 -15.82
C PHE A 125 -2.99 -15.67 -14.37
N VAL A 126 -3.47 -14.90 -13.38
CA VAL A 126 -3.38 -15.24 -11.95
C VAL A 126 -3.97 -16.62 -11.64
N GLN A 127 -5.09 -16.97 -12.27
CA GLN A 127 -5.75 -18.27 -12.05
C GLN A 127 -4.97 -19.45 -12.63
N THR A 128 -4.17 -19.23 -13.68
CA THR A 128 -3.49 -20.31 -14.44
C THR A 128 -1.98 -20.29 -14.34
N VAL A 129 -1.41 -19.27 -13.70
CA VAL A 129 0.03 -19.13 -13.52
C VAL A 129 0.55 -20.21 -12.58
N ASN A 130 1.68 -20.81 -12.95
CA ASN A 130 2.34 -21.88 -12.20
C ASN A 130 3.82 -21.90 -12.58
N PRO A 131 4.76 -22.06 -11.62
CA PRO A 131 6.19 -22.18 -11.90
C PRO A 131 6.54 -23.20 -12.99
N TYR A 132 5.79 -24.30 -13.12
CA TYR A 132 6.06 -25.30 -14.17
C TYR A 132 5.65 -24.84 -15.58
N LYS A 133 4.73 -23.86 -15.71
CA LYS A 133 4.30 -23.29 -17.00
C LYS A 133 5.30 -22.25 -17.50
N TYR A 134 6.02 -21.60 -16.59
CA TYR A 134 7.01 -20.56 -16.88
C TYR A 134 8.35 -20.87 -16.20
N PRO A 135 9.07 -21.92 -16.63
CA PRO A 135 10.30 -22.36 -15.96
C PRO A 135 11.46 -21.35 -16.06
N GLU A 136 11.39 -20.41 -17.01
CA GLU A 136 12.36 -19.32 -17.18
C GLU A 136 12.18 -18.18 -16.15
N ASP A 137 11.02 -18.12 -15.48
CA ASP A 137 10.75 -17.11 -14.46
C ASP A 137 11.40 -17.50 -13.12
N THR A 138 12.40 -16.74 -12.68
CA THR A 138 13.15 -17.03 -11.45
C THR A 138 12.46 -16.52 -10.16
N TYR A 139 11.37 -15.75 -10.28
CA TYR A 139 10.60 -15.23 -9.16
C TYR A 139 9.40 -16.12 -8.84
N LEU A 140 8.75 -16.69 -9.85
CA LEU A 140 7.54 -17.48 -9.70
C LEU A 140 7.73 -18.70 -8.74
N PRO A 141 8.84 -19.46 -8.78
CA PRO A 141 9.15 -20.46 -7.77
C PRO A 141 9.24 -19.91 -6.34
N LYS A 142 9.79 -18.69 -6.18
CA LYS A 142 9.95 -18.06 -4.85
C LYS A 142 8.59 -17.66 -4.27
N PHE A 143 7.67 -17.18 -5.10
CA PHE A 143 6.27 -16.96 -4.69
C PHE A 143 5.62 -18.25 -4.21
N TRP A 144 5.84 -19.36 -4.92
CA TRP A 144 5.31 -20.66 -4.54
C TRP A 144 5.87 -21.18 -3.21
N PHE A 145 7.17 -20.99 -2.98
CA PHE A 145 7.77 -21.25 -1.67
C PHE A 145 7.20 -20.36 -0.57
N LEU A 146 7.03 -19.06 -0.84
CA LEU A 146 6.57 -18.09 0.16
C LEU A 146 5.14 -18.41 0.63
N PHE A 147 4.22 -18.58 -0.31
CA PHE A 147 2.79 -18.71 -0.03
C PHE A 147 2.32 -20.15 0.18
N PHE A 148 2.87 -21.13 -0.54
CA PHE A 148 2.44 -22.53 -0.48
C PHE A 148 3.45 -23.45 0.21
N LYS A 149 4.59 -22.92 0.70
CA LYS A 149 5.66 -23.67 1.37
C LYS A 149 6.26 -24.80 0.54
N CYS A 150 6.21 -24.67 -0.79
CA CYS A 150 6.77 -25.64 -1.71
C CYS A 150 8.30 -25.62 -1.66
N SER A 151 8.93 -26.79 -1.62
CA SER A 151 10.35 -26.92 -1.29
C SER A 151 11.25 -26.71 -2.51
N PHE A 152 12.49 -26.27 -2.26
CA PHE A 152 13.54 -26.25 -3.26
C PHE A 152 14.50 -27.42 -3.07
N SER A 153 15.06 -27.89 -4.18
CA SER A 153 16.17 -28.83 -4.21
C SER A 153 17.44 -28.17 -3.66
N GLU A 154 18.15 -28.86 -2.78
CA GLU A 154 19.38 -28.35 -2.18
C GLU A 154 20.57 -28.33 -3.17
N SER A 155 20.52 -29.13 -4.23
CA SER A 155 21.65 -29.29 -5.16
C SER A 155 21.67 -28.29 -6.31
N ASP A 156 20.50 -27.90 -6.81
CA ASP A 156 20.35 -27.05 -7.99
C ASP A 156 19.38 -25.87 -7.77
N CYS A 157 18.87 -25.71 -6.54
CA CYS A 157 17.94 -24.65 -6.16
C CYS A 157 16.67 -24.59 -7.04
N GLN A 158 16.27 -25.70 -7.66
CA GLN A 158 15.04 -25.79 -8.43
C GLN A 158 13.84 -26.15 -7.54
N LEU A 159 12.66 -25.68 -7.91
CA LEU A 159 11.43 -26.01 -7.19
C LEU A 159 11.15 -27.51 -7.34
N LEU A 160 10.96 -28.21 -6.22
CA LEU A 160 10.62 -29.63 -6.24
C LEU A 160 9.19 -29.82 -6.77
N GLU A 161 8.95 -30.90 -7.49
CA GLU A 161 7.62 -31.33 -7.96
C GLU A 161 6.71 -31.85 -6.81
N ASN A 162 7.04 -31.53 -5.55
CA ASN A 162 6.28 -31.93 -4.38
C ASN A 162 5.21 -30.90 -3.96
N CYS A 163 5.07 -29.82 -4.73
CA CYS A 163 4.10 -28.79 -4.47
C CYS A 163 2.67 -29.29 -4.70
N GLN A 164 1.71 -28.76 -3.94
CA GLN A 164 0.31 -29.13 -4.10
C GLN A 164 -0.18 -28.82 -5.53
N PRO A 165 -0.77 -29.78 -6.27
CA PRO A 165 -1.22 -29.57 -7.64
C PRO A 165 -2.31 -28.49 -7.79
N ASN A 166 -3.04 -28.22 -6.70
CA ASN A 166 -4.07 -27.19 -6.60
C ASN A 166 -3.56 -25.87 -6.01
N ALA A 167 -2.24 -25.71 -5.83
CA ALA A 167 -1.67 -24.43 -5.42
C ALA A 167 -1.90 -23.38 -6.51
N SER A 168 -2.65 -22.34 -6.18
CA SER A 168 -3.00 -21.25 -7.09
C SER A 168 -3.06 -19.94 -6.31
N LEU A 169 -2.57 -18.87 -6.94
CA LEU A 169 -2.60 -17.52 -6.34
C LEU A 169 -4.03 -17.03 -6.12
N ASP A 170 -4.99 -17.49 -6.91
CA ASP A 170 -6.42 -17.14 -6.76
C ASP A 170 -7.05 -17.70 -5.47
N LEU A 171 -6.42 -18.69 -4.83
CA LEU A 171 -6.85 -19.23 -3.54
C LEU A 171 -6.31 -18.45 -2.34
N LEU A 172 -5.42 -17.48 -2.57
CA LEU A 172 -4.87 -16.67 -1.50
C LEU A 172 -5.93 -15.65 -1.02
N PRO A 173 -5.98 -15.38 0.30
CA PRO A 173 -6.74 -14.23 0.80
C PRO A 173 -6.32 -12.95 0.09
N ARG A 174 -7.28 -12.08 -0.27
CA ARG A 174 -7.02 -10.81 -0.98
C ARG A 174 -5.98 -9.91 -0.31
N HIS A 175 -5.88 -9.94 1.02
CA HIS A 175 -4.88 -9.15 1.75
C HIS A 175 -3.44 -9.67 1.58
N LEU A 176 -3.25 -10.91 1.11
CA LEU A 176 -1.96 -11.47 0.74
C LEU A 176 -1.68 -11.34 -0.75
N PHE A 177 -2.72 -11.50 -1.58
CA PHE A 177 -2.65 -11.34 -3.02
C PHE A 177 -4.03 -10.99 -3.58
N ASP A 178 -4.20 -9.80 -4.15
CA ASP A 178 -5.43 -9.44 -4.86
C ASP A 178 -5.31 -9.87 -6.33
N PRO A 179 -6.24 -10.70 -6.85
CA PRO A 179 -6.27 -11.05 -8.28
C PRO A 179 -6.67 -9.87 -9.18
N VAL A 180 -7.13 -8.75 -8.61
CA VAL A 180 -7.36 -7.49 -9.32
C VAL A 180 -6.03 -6.75 -9.49
N ILE A 181 -5.78 -6.23 -10.69
CA ILE A 181 -4.56 -5.49 -10.99
C ILE A 181 -4.47 -4.21 -10.13
N SER A 182 -3.30 -3.96 -9.52
CA SER A 182 -3.06 -2.72 -8.78
C SER A 182 -2.89 -1.54 -9.75
N GLU A 183 -3.08 -0.32 -9.26
CA GLU A 183 -2.86 0.90 -10.06
C GLU A 183 -1.42 0.99 -10.59
N GLU A 184 -0.43 0.65 -9.76
CA GLU A 184 0.98 0.63 -10.13
C GLU A 184 1.26 -0.40 -11.23
N SER A 185 0.61 -1.56 -11.13
CA SER A 185 0.76 -2.64 -12.09
C SER A 185 0.10 -2.29 -13.43
N TYR A 186 -1.04 -1.58 -13.39
CA TYR A 186 -1.70 -1.04 -14.59
C TYR A 186 -0.83 0.01 -15.30
N ASN A 187 -0.14 0.87 -14.54
CA ASN A 187 0.77 1.88 -15.10
C ASN A 187 2.03 1.30 -15.76
N ILE A 188 2.38 0.03 -15.48
CA ILE A 188 3.53 -0.66 -16.08
C ILE A 188 3.14 -1.37 -17.40
N TYR A 189 1.90 -1.84 -17.50
CA TYR A 189 1.39 -2.56 -18.66
C TYR A 189 1.27 -1.65 -19.90
#